data_AF-A0A5E4I3U3-F1
#
_entry.id   AF-A0A5E4I3U3-F1
#
_cell.length_a   1.000
_cell.length_b   1.000
_cell.length_c   1.000
_cell.angle_alpha   90.00
_cell.angle_beta   90.00
_cell.angle_gamma   90.00
#
_symmetry.space_group_name_H-M   'P 1'
#
loop_
_entity.id
_entity.type
_entity.pdbx_description
1 polymer ?
#
loop_
_entity_poly.entity_id
_entity_poly.type
_entity_poly.pdbx_seq_one_letter_code
_entity_poly.pdbx_strand_id
1 'polypeptide(L)'
;MDKILDVCEKFGIKEMITLGGFATGALSEQKPKVFGAGIDQKLMDTFEKMGVVFKNTNIGQIIGASGLLISLGYQRSIKGVCLMGETSGMLLSDPKSTESVLEIITKYLGIKIDMSKIDAKVKELEKIIEKIESLQSKMAPGAAAPGKKKEELGYIG
;
A
#
# COMPACT_ATOMS: atom_id res chain seq x y z
N MET A 1 6.76 19.41 -6.48
CA MET A 1 6.58 19.14 -5.03
C MET A 1 6.63 20.39 -4.19
N ASP A 2 7.55 21.32 -4.42
CA ASP A 2 7.61 22.58 -3.66
C ASP A 2 6.28 23.32 -3.56
N LYS A 3 5.52 23.47 -4.66
CA LYS A 3 4.20 24.14 -4.61
C LYS A 3 3.20 23.50 -3.65
N ILE A 4 3.27 22.18 -3.44
CA ILE A 4 2.41 21.48 -2.47
C ILE A 4 2.89 21.80 -1.06
N LEU A 5 4.21 21.76 -0.82
CA LEU A 5 4.80 22.06 0.48
C LEU A 5 4.61 23.53 0.88
N ASP A 6 4.70 24.47 -0.07
CA ASP A 6 4.42 25.89 0.13
C ASP A 6 2.98 26.08 0.65
N VAL A 7 2.02 25.32 0.09
CA VAL A 7 0.63 25.31 0.56
C VAL A 7 0.54 24.72 1.97
N CYS A 8 1.18 23.57 2.23
CA CYS A 8 1.21 22.96 3.55
C CYS A 8 1.74 23.92 4.62
N GLU A 9 2.83 24.64 4.35
CA GLU A 9 3.40 25.63 5.26
C GLU A 9 2.45 26.81 5.48
N LYS A 10 1.83 27.33 4.41
CA LYS A 10 0.84 28.42 4.50
C LYS A 10 -0.33 28.08 5.42
N PHE A 11 -0.77 26.82 5.43
CA PHE A 11 -1.85 26.33 6.29
C PHE A 11 -1.36 25.78 7.63
N GLY A 12 -0.05 25.85 7.92
CA GLY A 12 0.53 25.38 9.18
C GLY A 12 0.47 23.86 9.37
N ILE A 13 0.38 23.08 8.30
CA ILE A 13 0.36 21.62 8.34
C ILE A 13 1.66 21.10 8.97
N LYS A 14 1.55 20.17 9.91
CA LYS A 14 2.68 19.56 10.63
C LYS A 14 2.89 18.09 10.34
N GLU A 15 1.95 17.48 9.64
CA GLU A 15 1.96 16.05 9.35
C GLU A 15 1.37 15.77 7.97
N MET A 16 1.96 14.82 7.26
CA MET A 16 1.53 14.32 5.97
C MET A 16 1.52 12.80 5.96
N ILE A 17 0.48 12.24 5.33
CA ILE A 17 0.38 10.81 5.05
C ILE A 17 0.28 10.68 3.54
N THR A 18 1.16 9.88 2.96
CA THR A 18 1.13 9.52 1.54
C THR A 18 0.76 8.05 1.41
N LEU A 19 0.04 7.70 0.36
CA LEU A 19 -0.49 6.35 0.15
C LEU A 19 0.09 5.75 -1.13
N GLY A 20 0.27 4.44 -1.16
CA GLY A 20 0.74 3.72 -2.33
C GLY A 20 0.45 2.23 -2.28
N GLY A 21 1.01 1.51 -3.25
CA GLY A 21 0.99 0.04 -3.30
C GLY A 21 2.40 -0.53 -3.19
N PHE A 22 2.54 -1.65 -2.49
CA PHE A 22 3.78 -2.43 -2.42
C PHE A 22 3.61 -3.71 -3.23
N ALA A 23 4.17 -3.73 -4.44
CA ALA A 23 4.06 -4.86 -5.36
C ALA A 23 4.93 -6.04 -4.91
N THR A 24 4.31 -7.17 -4.60
CA THR A 24 5.00 -8.42 -4.23
C THR A 24 5.12 -9.41 -5.39
N GLY A 25 4.44 -9.15 -6.51
CA GLY A 25 4.41 -10.02 -7.69
C GLY A 25 3.45 -11.21 -7.57
N ALA A 26 2.78 -11.37 -6.44
CA ALA A 26 1.81 -12.44 -6.21
C ALA A 26 0.56 -11.91 -5.50
N LEU A 27 -0.59 -12.51 -5.80
CA LEU A 27 -1.81 -12.25 -5.02
C LEU A 27 -1.62 -12.85 -3.62
N SER A 28 -1.86 -12.05 -2.60
CA SER A 28 -1.85 -12.54 -1.22
C SER A 28 -3.10 -13.38 -0.98
N GLU A 29 -2.90 -14.59 -0.45
CA GLU A 29 -4.00 -15.46 0.00
C GLU A 29 -4.60 -14.98 1.33
N GLN A 30 -3.88 -14.11 2.04
CA GLN A 30 -4.29 -13.54 3.32
C GLN A 30 -4.70 -12.07 3.16
N LYS A 31 -5.21 -11.48 4.24
CA LYS A 31 -5.46 -10.04 4.29
C LYS A 31 -4.17 -9.28 3.95
N PRO A 32 -4.20 -8.35 2.97
CA PRO A 32 -3.02 -7.60 2.57
C PRO A 32 -2.41 -6.84 3.74
N LYS A 33 -1.10 -6.97 3.92
CA LYS A 33 -0.35 -6.19 4.91
C LYS A 33 -0.25 -4.74 4.48
N VAL A 34 -0.03 -3.85 5.44
CA VAL A 34 0.32 -2.45 5.16
C VAL A 34 1.75 -2.21 5.58
N PHE A 35 2.57 -1.81 4.63
CA PHE A 35 3.96 -1.46 4.83
C PHE A 35 4.10 0.04 5.06
N GLY A 36 5.04 0.42 5.90
CA GLY A 36 5.29 1.80 6.27
C GLY A 36 6.71 2.23 5.95
N ALA A 37 6.87 3.48 5.53
CA ALA A 37 8.18 4.12 5.46
C ALA A 37 8.08 5.60 5.81
N GLY A 38 9.02 6.11 6.62
CA GLY A 38 8.98 7.48 7.15
C GLY A 38 10.31 7.87 7.76
N ILE A 39 10.39 9.11 8.25
CA ILE A 39 11.62 9.67 8.85
C ILE A 39 11.43 9.96 10.35
N ASP A 40 10.23 10.37 10.77
CA ASP A 40 9.94 10.66 12.18
C ASP A 40 9.60 9.39 12.95
N GLN A 41 10.50 8.99 13.87
CA GLN A 41 10.36 7.75 14.64
C GLN A 41 9.05 7.70 15.46
N LYS A 42 8.60 8.82 16.03
CA LYS A 42 7.39 8.85 16.86
C LYS A 42 6.13 8.58 16.02
N LEU A 43 6.07 9.16 14.82
CA LEU A 43 5.00 8.90 13.87
C LEU A 43 5.03 7.43 13.43
N MET A 44 6.21 6.89 13.11
CA MET A 44 6.36 5.47 12.75
C MET A 44 5.91 4.53 13.87
N ASP A 45 6.32 4.76 15.11
CA ASP A 45 5.91 3.96 16.28
C ASP A 45 4.39 3.99 16.49
N THR A 46 3.74 5.11 16.14
CA THR A 46 2.28 5.25 16.22
C THR A 46 1.59 4.33 15.22
N PHE A 47 2.07 4.32 13.97
CA PHE A 47 1.55 3.44 12.93
C PHE A 47 1.93 1.96 13.14
N GLU A 48 3.10 1.66 13.72
CA GLU A 48 3.52 0.30 14.07
C GLU A 48 2.53 -0.33 15.06
N LYS A 49 2.08 0.43 16.07
CA LYS A 49 1.02 0.00 17.01
C LYS A 49 -0.34 -0.22 16.35
N MET A 50 -0.57 0.35 15.18
CA MET A 50 -1.79 0.15 14.39
C MET A 50 -1.69 -1.03 13.41
N GLY A 51 -0.55 -1.74 13.38
CA GLY A 51 -0.33 -2.91 12.53
C GLY A 51 0.46 -2.63 11.25
N VAL A 52 1.01 -1.42 11.08
CA VAL A 52 1.88 -1.09 9.94
C VAL A 52 3.26 -1.71 10.13
N VAL A 53 3.78 -2.33 9.08
CA VAL A 53 5.09 -3.01 9.10
C VAL A 53 6.19 -2.07 8.59
N PHE A 54 7.10 -1.66 9.50
CA PHE A 54 8.25 -0.80 9.18
C PHE A 54 9.61 -1.54 9.15
N LYS A 55 9.78 -2.59 9.97
CA LYS A 55 11.05 -3.34 10.14
C LYS A 55 11.03 -4.65 9.33
N ASN A 56 12.21 -5.14 8.93
CA ASN A 56 12.42 -6.40 8.18
C ASN A 56 11.89 -6.42 6.74
N THR A 57 11.69 -5.26 6.14
CA THR A 57 11.29 -5.16 4.75
C THR A 57 12.47 -4.62 3.95
N ASN A 58 12.84 -5.31 2.88
CA ASN A 58 13.74 -4.75 1.86
C ASN A 58 12.99 -3.68 1.06
N ILE A 59 12.37 -2.70 1.72
CA ILE A 59 11.80 -1.53 1.07
C ILE A 59 13.02 -0.74 0.58
N GLY A 60 13.48 -1.06 -0.63
CA GLY A 60 14.71 -0.49 -1.18
C GLY A 60 14.62 1.04 -1.28
N GLN A 61 13.48 1.54 -1.76
CA GLN A 61 13.22 2.95 -1.96
C GLN A 61 11.72 3.22 -2.15
N ILE A 62 11.21 4.34 -1.61
CA ILE A 62 9.92 4.89 -2.03
C ILE A 62 10.17 5.79 -3.24
N ILE A 63 9.61 5.42 -4.41
CA ILE A 63 9.83 6.16 -5.65
C ILE A 63 8.65 7.10 -5.92
N GLY A 64 8.95 8.30 -6.44
CA GLY A 64 7.95 9.24 -6.91
C GLY A 64 7.46 10.21 -5.85
N ALA A 65 6.18 10.56 -5.93
CA ALA A 65 5.62 11.67 -5.16
C ALA A 65 5.70 11.45 -3.64
N SER A 66 5.38 10.24 -3.21
CA SER A 66 5.33 9.85 -1.80
C SER A 66 6.69 10.00 -1.11
N GLY A 67 7.76 9.52 -1.73
CA GLY A 67 9.12 9.66 -1.19
C GLY A 67 9.59 11.10 -1.15
N LEU A 68 9.37 11.85 -2.24
CA LEU A 68 9.78 13.26 -2.34
C LEU A 68 9.04 14.15 -1.35
N LEU A 69 7.73 13.99 -1.19
CA LEU A 69 6.93 14.79 -0.26
C LEU A 69 7.35 14.55 1.19
N ILE A 70 7.61 13.30 1.58
CA ILE A 70 8.07 12.98 2.94
C ILE A 70 9.47 13.56 3.19
N SER A 71 10.41 13.33 2.27
CA SER A 71 11.80 13.76 2.45
C SER A 71 11.94 15.28 2.45
N LEU A 72 11.36 15.97 1.47
CA LEU A 72 11.40 17.44 1.39
C LEU A 72 10.53 18.09 2.46
N GLY A 73 9.39 17.48 2.80
CA GLY A 73 8.52 17.95 3.89
C GLY A 73 9.21 17.90 5.25
N TYR A 74 9.99 16.84 5.52
CA TYR A 74 10.75 16.72 6.76
C TYR A 74 11.77 17.85 6.93
N GLN A 75 12.43 18.27 5.85
CA GLN A 75 13.32 19.45 5.87
C GLN A 75 12.59 20.75 6.21
N ARG A 76 11.28 20.81 5.96
CA ARG A 76 10.39 21.94 6.28
C ARG A 76 9.63 21.75 7.60
N SER A 77 10.10 20.85 8.48
CA SER A 77 9.45 20.53 9.76
C SER A 77 8.02 19.98 9.63
N ILE A 78 7.70 19.35 8.49
CA ILE A 78 6.46 18.63 8.25
C ILE A 78 6.76 17.14 8.34
N LYS A 79 6.22 16.48 9.35
CA LYS A 79 6.43 15.04 9.56
C LYS A 79 5.68 14.25 8.49
N GLY A 80 6.24 13.13 8.05
CA GLY A 80 5.68 12.37 6.95
C GLY A 80 5.80 10.87 7.14
N VAL A 81 4.77 10.14 6.73
CA VAL A 81 4.80 8.67 6.58
C VAL A 81 4.13 8.25 5.28
N CYS A 82 4.67 7.21 4.66
CA CYS A 82 4.09 6.53 3.52
C CYS A 82 3.48 5.22 3.99
N LEU A 83 2.22 4.99 3.65
CA LEU A 83 1.52 3.73 3.89
C LEU A 83 1.27 3.05 2.56
N MET A 84 1.73 1.81 2.43
CA MET A 84 1.67 1.06 1.18
C MET A 84 0.93 -0.26 1.41
N GLY A 85 -0.19 -0.44 0.73
CA GLY A 85 -0.91 -1.71 0.77
C GLY A 85 -0.16 -2.77 -0.03
N GLU A 86 0.03 -3.95 0.54
CA GLU A 86 0.53 -5.12 -0.17
C GLU A 86 -0.38 -5.41 -1.38
N THR A 87 0.20 -5.61 -2.56
CA THR A 87 -0.56 -5.94 -3.77
C THR A 87 0.27 -6.81 -4.69
N SER A 88 -0.38 -7.55 -5.59
CA SER A 88 0.33 -8.32 -6.62
C SER A 88 1.06 -7.43 -7.62
N GLY A 89 0.64 -6.17 -7.78
CA GLY A 89 1.14 -5.26 -8.81
C GLY A 89 0.68 -5.61 -10.24
N MET A 90 -0.08 -6.69 -10.40
CA MET A 90 -0.61 -7.14 -11.69
C MET A 90 -2.03 -6.61 -11.95
N LEU A 91 -2.75 -6.24 -10.89
CA LEU A 91 -4.10 -5.72 -10.99
C LEU A 91 -4.07 -4.20 -11.13
N LEU A 92 -4.88 -3.68 -12.05
CA LEU A 92 -5.06 -2.23 -12.23
C LEU A 92 -5.65 -1.56 -10.97
N SER A 93 -6.44 -2.30 -10.19
CA SER A 93 -6.97 -1.86 -8.90
C SER A 93 -7.08 -3.07 -7.95
N ASP A 94 -6.46 -2.98 -6.78
CA ASP A 94 -6.54 -3.99 -5.73
C ASP A 94 -7.43 -3.48 -4.56
N PRO A 95 -8.73 -3.79 -4.58
CA PRO A 95 -9.66 -3.32 -3.55
C PRO A 95 -9.35 -3.88 -2.16
N LYS A 96 -8.77 -5.10 -2.06
CA LYS A 96 -8.37 -5.68 -0.77
C LYS A 96 -7.20 -4.89 -0.17
N SER A 97 -6.23 -4.54 -1.00
CA SER A 97 -5.09 -3.71 -0.59
C SER A 97 -5.55 -2.32 -0.14
N THR A 98 -6.49 -1.73 -0.90
CA THR A 98 -7.08 -0.42 -0.59
C THR A 98 -7.83 -0.42 0.74
N GLU A 99 -8.63 -1.46 0.98
CA GLU A 99 -9.38 -1.65 2.23
C GLU A 99 -8.44 -1.67 3.44
N SER A 100 -7.38 -2.49 3.42
CA SER A 100 -6.39 -2.57 4.51
C SER A 100 -5.75 -1.22 4.83
N VAL A 101 -5.41 -0.42 3.81
CA VAL A 101 -4.83 0.92 4.01
C VAL A 101 -5.84 1.89 4.62
N LEU A 102 -7.08 1.88 4.14
CA LEU A 102 -8.13 2.78 4.63
C LEU A 102 -8.55 2.45 6.07
N GLU A 103 -8.59 1.19 6.47
CA GLU A 103 -8.84 0.81 7.86
C GLU A 103 -7.84 1.46 8.83
N ILE A 104 -6.55 1.50 8.45
CA ILE A 104 -5.50 2.12 9.27
C ILE A 104 -5.68 3.64 9.33
N ILE A 105 -5.93 4.28 8.19
CA ILE A 105 -6.07 5.75 8.12
C ILE A 105 -7.31 6.21 8.86
N THR A 106 -8.44 5.53 8.67
CA THR A 106 -9.71 5.90 9.32
C THR A 106 -9.61 5.76 10.84
N LYS A 107 -8.95 4.69 11.31
CA LYS A 107 -8.60 4.52 12.72
C LYS A 107 -7.67 5.62 13.22
N TYR A 108 -6.65 5.98 12.45
CA TYR A 108 -5.71 7.05 12.80
C TYR A 108 -6.38 8.42 12.93
N LEU A 109 -7.22 8.77 11.95
CA LEU A 109 -7.94 10.05 11.91
C LEU A 109 -9.17 10.07 12.81
N GLY A 110 -9.60 8.93 13.35
CA GLY A 110 -10.82 8.82 14.16
C GLY A 110 -12.11 9.09 13.36
N ILE A 111 -12.09 8.89 12.04
CA ILE A 111 -13.24 9.13 11.15
C ILE A 111 -13.92 7.82 10.78
N LYS A 112 -15.23 7.89 10.54
CA LYS A 112 -15.99 6.79 9.94
C LYS A 112 -16.25 7.10 8.47
N ILE A 113 -15.87 6.17 7.61
CA ILE A 113 -16.19 6.22 6.18
C ILE A 113 -17.03 4.99 5.81
N ASP A 114 -17.92 5.15 4.84
CA ASP A 114 -18.69 4.03 4.31
C ASP A 114 -17.81 3.19 3.38
N MET A 115 -17.51 1.95 3.79
CA MET A 115 -16.69 1.00 3.03
C MET A 115 -17.52 0.18 2.03
N SER A 116 -18.85 0.33 1.98
CA SER A 116 -19.75 -0.54 1.21
C SER A 116 -19.35 -0.72 -0.27
N LYS A 117 -18.86 0.35 -0.90
CA LYS A 117 -18.39 0.33 -2.30
C LYS A 117 -17.11 -0.46 -2.48
N ILE A 118 -16.21 -0.42 -1.50
CA ILE A 118 -14.96 -1.20 -1.51
C ILE A 118 -15.29 -2.66 -1.28
N ASP A 119 -16.15 -2.98 -0.31
CA ASP A 119 -16.60 -4.34 -0.03
C ASP A 119 -17.24 -4.99 -1.27
N ALA A 120 -18.05 -4.23 -2.02
CA ALA A 120 -18.65 -4.69 -3.25
C ALA A 120 -17.59 -5.05 -4.31
N LYS A 121 -16.53 -4.23 -4.42
CA LYS A 121 -15.41 -4.47 -5.34
C LYS A 121 -14.53 -5.64 -4.90
N VAL A 122 -14.34 -5.84 -3.59
CA VAL A 122 -13.66 -7.02 -3.03
C VAL A 122 -14.40 -8.29 -3.44
N LYS A 123 -15.73 -8.33 -3.24
CA LYS A 123 -16.57 -9.49 -3.63
C LYS A 123 -16.57 -9.75 -5.14
N GLU A 124 -16.50 -8.70 -5.95
CA GLU A 124 -16.38 -8.82 -7.41
C GLU A 124 -15.04 -9.47 -7.79
N LEU A 125 -13.94 -9.03 -7.19
CA LEU A 125 -12.61 -9.60 -7.39
C LEU A 125 -12.55 -11.07 -6.98
N GLU A 126 -13.10 -11.42 -5.82
CA GLU A 126 -13.12 -12.80 -5.32
C GLU A 126 -13.83 -13.75 -6.28
N LYS A 127 -14.99 -13.36 -6.81
CA LYS A 127 -15.71 -14.16 -7.83
C LYS A 127 -14.91 -14.34 -9.11
N ILE A 128 -14.08 -13.37 -9.49
CA ILE A 128 -13.22 -13.47 -10.67
C ILE A 128 -12.10 -14.48 -10.40
N ILE A 129 -11.46 -14.40 -9.24
CA ILE A 129 -10.39 -15.33 -8.82
C ILE A 129 -10.94 -16.76 -8.76
N GLU A 130 -12.07 -16.99 -8.09
CA GLU A 130 -12.73 -18.30 -8.00
C GLU A 130 -13.03 -18.90 -9.38
N LYS A 131 -13.51 -18.07 -10.33
CA LYS A 131 -13.77 -18.52 -11.70
C LYS A 131 -12.48 -18.96 -12.40
N ILE A 132 -11.41 -18.18 -12.27
CA ILE A 132 -10.11 -18.49 -12.88
C ILE A 132 -9.56 -19.81 -12.32
N GLU A 133 -9.59 -20.00 -10.99
CA GLU A 133 -9.15 -21.23 -10.32
C GLU A 133 -9.97 -22.44 -10.77
N SER A 134 -11.30 -22.28 -10.89
CA SER A 134 -12.19 -23.36 -11.35
C SER A 134 -11.92 -23.78 -12.80
N LEU A 135 -11.52 -22.84 -13.66
CA LEU A 135 -11.16 -23.12 -15.05
C LEU A 135 -9.79 -23.80 -15.15
N GLN A 136 -8.81 -23.33 -14.37
CA GLN A 136 -7.47 -23.95 -14.30
C GLN A 136 -7.54 -25.39 -13.78
N SER A 137 -8.33 -25.64 -12.72
CA SER A 137 -8.56 -26.99 -12.19
C SER A 137 -9.17 -27.95 -13.22
N LYS A 138 -10.06 -27.46 -14.09
CA LYS A 138 -10.66 -28.25 -15.18
C LYS A 138 -9.71 -28.48 -16.36
N MET A 139 -8.70 -27.64 -16.54
CA MET A 139 -7.74 -27.72 -17.64
C MET A 139 -6.45 -28.50 -17.28
N ALA A 140 -6.23 -28.85 -16.02
CA ALA A 140 -5.00 -29.50 -15.56
C ALA A 140 -5.20 -30.93 -15.01
N PRO A 141 -5.24 -31.94 -15.89
CA PRO A 141 -4.55 -33.20 -15.66
C PRO A 141 -3.24 -33.20 -16.48
N GLY A 142 -2.13 -32.81 -15.86
CA GLY A 142 -0.77 -33.10 -16.34
C GLY A 142 -0.06 -32.01 -17.14
N ALA A 143 0.75 -31.17 -16.48
CA ALA A 143 2.01 -30.64 -17.01
C ALA A 143 2.86 -30.06 -15.87
N ALA A 144 4.10 -30.53 -15.73
CA ALA A 144 5.06 -30.08 -14.72
C ALA A 144 6.15 -29.18 -15.35
N ALA A 145 6.42 -28.04 -14.68
CA ALA A 145 7.66 -27.21 -14.60
C ALA A 145 8.27 -26.62 -15.91
N PRO A 146 9.23 -25.65 -15.90
CA PRO A 146 10.02 -25.05 -14.78
C PRO A 146 10.10 -23.49 -14.75
N GLY A 147 10.68 -22.92 -13.68
CA GLY A 147 10.64 -21.48 -13.35
C GLY A 147 11.71 -20.55 -13.95
N LYS A 148 11.75 -19.28 -13.51
CA LYS A 148 12.91 -18.35 -13.58
C LYS A 148 12.72 -17.05 -12.75
N LYS A 149 13.79 -16.78 -11.97
CA LYS A 149 14.42 -15.54 -11.45
C LYS A 149 13.64 -14.23 -11.16
N LYS A 150 13.92 -13.72 -9.95
CA LYS A 150 13.87 -12.33 -9.45
C LYS A 150 14.17 -11.26 -10.51
N GLU A 151 13.29 -10.28 -10.61
CA GLU A 151 13.62 -8.90 -11.00
C GLU A 151 12.99 -7.95 -9.98
N GLU A 152 13.80 -6.99 -9.51
CA GLU A 152 13.40 -5.91 -8.61
C GLU A 152 12.31 -5.07 -9.27
N LEU A 153 11.10 -5.12 -8.75
CA LEU A 153 10.03 -4.21 -9.18
C LEU A 153 9.71 -3.26 -8.03
N GLY A 154 10.53 -2.22 -7.92
CA GLY A 154 10.10 -0.98 -7.28
C GLY A 154 9.00 -0.35 -8.15
N TYR A 155 7.76 -0.31 -7.66
CA TYR A 155 6.67 0.39 -8.34
C TYR A 155 6.55 1.84 -7.85
N ILE A 156 6.22 2.72 -8.79
CA ILE A 156 6.35 4.19 -8.74
C ILE A 156 4.96 4.82 -8.55
N GLY A 157 4.89 5.84 -7.68
CA GLY A 157 3.99 7.00 -7.83
C GLY A 157 2.63 6.89 -7.18
#